data_AF-A0A661QKH6-F1
#
_entry.id   AF-A0A661QKH6-F1
#
_cell.length_a   1.000
_cell.length_b   1.000
_cell.length_c   1.000
_cell.angle_alpha   90.00
_cell.angle_beta   90.00
_cell.angle_gamma   90.00
#
_symmetry.space_group_name_H-M   'P 1'
#
loop_
_entity.id
_entity.type
_entity.pdbx_description
1 polymer ?
#
loop_
_entity_poly.entity_id
_entity_poly.type
_entity_poly.pdbx_seq_one_letter_code
_entity_poly.pdbx_strand_id
1 'polypeptide(L)'
;MTNKALFLLFLFLFASFWSGSSYALQPDEILIIANQKVQSSIDLAKYYSEKRQIPQANLLTVNMTDQEDCSREEYQQKLIEPVRKYLARRKGTPIRCLLLFYGIPLRVAAPELSPQQWQELEDLKYTK
;
A
#
# COMPACT_ATOMS: atom_id res chain seq x y z
N MET A 1 -4.79 -19.71 -53.78
CA MET A 1 -5.40 -18.93 -52.67
C MET A 1 -4.98 -19.41 -51.28
N THR A 2 -4.36 -20.59 -51.15
CA THR A 2 -3.92 -21.23 -49.89
C THR A 2 -2.71 -20.56 -49.20
N ASN A 3 -1.69 -20.13 -49.96
CA ASN A 3 -0.47 -19.58 -49.36
C ASN A 3 -0.67 -18.21 -48.69
N LYS A 4 -1.60 -17.39 -49.20
CA LYS A 4 -1.94 -16.09 -48.60
C LYS A 4 -2.71 -16.26 -47.28
N ALA A 5 -3.62 -17.23 -47.22
CA ALA A 5 -4.35 -17.55 -45.99
C ALA A 5 -3.42 -18.12 -44.90
N LEU A 6 -2.48 -18.99 -45.29
CA LEU A 6 -1.48 -19.55 -44.37
C LEU A 6 -0.53 -18.47 -43.82
N PHE A 7 -0.11 -17.53 -44.67
CA PHE A 7 0.72 -16.40 -44.25
C PHE A 7 -0.03 -15.44 -43.29
N LEU A 8 -1.30 -15.16 -43.56
CA LEU A 8 -2.14 -14.35 -42.66
C LEU A 8 -2.39 -15.04 -41.31
N LEU A 9 -2.57 -16.36 -41.30
CA LEU A 9 -2.69 -17.15 -40.06
C LEU A 9 -1.39 -17.07 -39.24
N PHE A 10 -0.24 -17.17 -39.89
CA PHE A 10 1.07 -17.07 -39.23
C PHE A 10 1.30 -15.68 -38.64
N LEU A 11 0.93 -14.61 -39.35
CA LEU A 11 0.96 -13.23 -38.84
C LEU A 11 0.05 -13.04 -37.61
N PHE A 12 -1.14 -13.62 -37.61
CA PHE A 12 -2.08 -13.52 -36.50
C PHE A 12 -1.57 -14.25 -35.24
N LEU A 13 -0.97 -15.43 -35.42
CA LEU A 13 -0.32 -16.17 -34.35
C LEU A 13 0.89 -15.41 -33.80
N PHE A 14 1.72 -14.82 -34.66
CA PHE A 14 2.89 -14.04 -34.23
C PHE A 14 2.51 -12.76 -33.48
N ALA A 15 1.44 -12.08 -33.90
CA ALA A 15 0.91 -10.90 -33.22
C ALA A 15 0.35 -11.23 -31.81
N SER A 16 -0.18 -12.44 -31.62
CA SER A 16 -0.71 -12.89 -30.32
C SER A 16 0.39 -13.15 -29.28
N PHE A 17 1.64 -13.39 -29.71
CA PHE A 17 2.81 -13.46 -28.82
C PHE A 17 3.33 -12.09 -28.39
N TRP A 18 2.86 -11.00 -29.01
CA TRP A 18 3.22 -9.63 -28.65
C TRP A 18 2.24 -9.03 -27.62
N SER A 19 1.89 -9.81 -26.59
CA SER A 19 1.25 -9.25 -25.41
C SER A 19 2.32 -8.56 -24.58
N GLY A 20 2.47 -7.24 -24.76
CA GLY A 20 3.40 -6.44 -23.95
C GLY A 20 3.10 -6.59 -22.46
N SER A 21 4.14 -6.60 -21.62
CA SER A 21 3.97 -6.62 -20.17
C SER A 21 3.16 -5.40 -19.74
N SER A 22 1.97 -5.63 -19.18
CA SER A 22 1.20 -4.59 -18.51
C SER A 22 1.95 -4.15 -17.26
N TYR A 23 2.08 -2.83 -17.03
CA TYR A 23 2.65 -2.26 -15.80
C TYR A 23 1.69 -2.36 -14.61
N ALA A 24 1.01 -3.49 -14.48
CA ALA A 24 0.14 -3.77 -13.35
C ALA A 24 0.97 -4.04 -12.09
N LEU A 25 0.42 -3.65 -10.95
CA LEU A 25 1.00 -3.90 -9.63
C LEU A 25 1.15 -5.41 -9.42
N GLN A 26 2.37 -5.85 -9.12
CA GLN A 26 2.68 -7.26 -8.86
C GLN A 26 2.54 -7.57 -7.34
N PRO A 27 2.23 -8.83 -6.97
CA PRO A 27 2.06 -9.20 -5.57
C PRO A 27 3.27 -8.88 -4.67
N ASP A 28 4.49 -8.99 -5.19
CA ASP A 28 5.73 -8.70 -4.46
C ASP A 28 6.03 -7.19 -4.30
N GLU A 29 5.28 -6.33 -4.99
CA GLU A 29 5.31 -4.87 -4.86
C GLU A 29 4.34 -4.35 -3.78
N ILE A 30 3.54 -5.21 -3.15
CA ILE A 30 2.54 -4.82 -2.14
C ILE A 30 3.04 -5.15 -0.74
N LEU A 31 3.03 -4.18 0.16
CA LEU A 31 3.26 -4.37 1.60
C LEU A 31 1.93 -4.28 2.35
N ILE A 32 1.51 -5.37 2.98
CA ILE A 32 0.34 -5.41 3.85
C ILE A 32 0.75 -4.90 5.23
N ILE A 33 -0.09 -4.03 5.81
CA ILE A 33 0.09 -3.53 7.18
C ILE A 33 -1.17 -3.90 7.99
N ALA A 34 -0.98 -4.73 9.02
CA ALA A 34 -2.05 -5.23 9.86
C ALA A 34 -1.83 -4.87 11.34
N ASN A 35 -2.91 -4.70 12.10
CA ASN A 35 -2.82 -4.36 13.52
C ASN A 35 -2.77 -5.63 14.37
N GLN A 36 -1.65 -5.85 15.06
CA GLN A 36 -1.42 -6.99 15.94
C GLN A 36 -2.34 -7.01 17.17
N LYS A 37 -2.90 -5.86 17.58
CA LYS A 37 -3.89 -5.80 18.66
C LYS A 37 -5.28 -6.29 18.25
N VAL A 38 -5.54 -6.47 16.95
CA VAL A 38 -6.84 -6.86 16.40
C VAL A 38 -6.69 -8.19 15.68
N GLN A 39 -7.04 -9.30 16.34
CA GLN A 39 -6.81 -10.65 15.79
C GLN A 39 -7.44 -10.85 14.40
N SER A 40 -8.65 -10.32 14.18
CA SER A 40 -9.33 -10.36 12.88
C SER A 40 -8.60 -9.59 11.78
N SER A 41 -7.83 -8.56 12.12
CA SER A 41 -6.93 -7.85 11.18
C SER A 41 -5.86 -8.79 10.64
N ILE A 42 -5.22 -9.53 11.55
CA ILE A 42 -4.14 -10.48 11.23
C ILE A 42 -4.67 -11.65 10.40
N ASP A 43 -5.80 -12.22 10.81
CA ASP A 43 -6.39 -13.37 10.11
C ASP A 43 -6.82 -12.99 8.69
N LEU A 44 -7.43 -11.81 8.53
CA LEU A 44 -7.83 -11.30 7.23
C LEU A 44 -6.61 -10.95 6.35
N ALA A 45 -5.55 -10.38 6.93
CA ALA A 45 -4.32 -10.08 6.22
C ALA A 45 -3.62 -11.33 5.69
N LYS A 46 -3.55 -12.40 6.50
CA LYS A 46 -3.00 -13.70 6.08
C LYS A 46 -3.83 -14.32 4.96
N TYR A 47 -5.15 -14.37 5.14
CA TYR A 47 -6.07 -14.88 4.12
C TYR A 47 -5.93 -14.11 2.80
N TYR A 48 -5.91 -12.78 2.85
CA TYR A 48 -5.77 -11.95 1.65
C TYR A 48 -4.40 -12.15 0.98
N SER A 49 -3.33 -12.21 1.77
CA SER A 49 -1.97 -12.47 1.29
C SER A 49 -1.90 -13.76 0.48
N GLU A 50 -2.48 -14.84 1.02
CA GLU A 50 -2.57 -16.13 0.34
C GLU A 50 -3.37 -16.05 -0.97
N LYS A 51 -4.56 -15.44 -0.94
CA LYS A 51 -5.42 -15.32 -2.14
C LYS A 51 -4.83 -14.45 -3.24
N ARG A 52 -3.97 -13.49 -2.88
CA ARG A 52 -3.31 -12.58 -3.82
C ARG A 52 -1.88 -12.95 -4.13
N GLN A 53 -1.39 -14.07 -3.59
CA GLN A 53 -0.01 -14.54 -3.77
C GLN A 53 1.03 -13.50 -3.33
N ILE A 54 0.69 -12.68 -2.35
CA ILE A 54 1.62 -11.71 -1.78
C ILE A 54 2.62 -12.49 -0.91
N PRO A 55 3.94 -12.25 -1.03
CA PRO A 55 4.92 -12.92 -0.21
C PRO A 55 4.64 -12.71 1.28
N GLN A 56 4.77 -13.75 2.10
CA GLN A 56 4.58 -13.62 3.56
C GLN A 56 5.55 -12.63 4.20
N ALA A 57 6.74 -12.45 3.60
CA ALA A 57 7.69 -11.42 4.01
C ALA A 57 7.13 -9.99 3.88
N ASN A 58 6.13 -9.78 3.01
CA ASN A 58 5.44 -8.52 2.80
C ASN A 58 4.21 -8.32 3.72
N LEU A 59 4.16 -9.02 4.86
CA LEU A 59 3.21 -8.74 5.92
C LEU A 59 3.93 -8.06 7.09
N LEU A 60 3.64 -6.79 7.32
CA LEU A 60 4.12 -6.03 8.46
C LEU A 60 3.01 -5.90 9.51
N THR A 61 3.27 -6.36 10.72
CA THR A 61 2.36 -6.18 11.86
C THR A 61 2.78 -4.99 12.71
N VAL A 62 1.83 -4.13 13.06
CA VAL A 62 2.05 -2.96 13.92
C VAL A 62 1.18 -3.02 15.18
N ASN A 63 1.62 -2.36 16.25
CA ASN A 63 0.91 -2.33 17.53
C ASN A 63 0.20 -0.98 17.72
N MET A 64 -0.91 -0.76 17.02
CA MET A 64 -1.69 0.48 17.09
C MET A 64 -2.92 0.31 17.99
N THR A 65 -3.52 1.41 18.43
CA THR A 65 -4.91 1.41 18.92
C THR A 65 -5.87 0.78 17.89
N ASP A 66 -6.95 0.16 18.36
CA ASP A 66 -8.04 -0.40 17.54
C ASP A 66 -9.16 0.60 17.26
N GLN A 67 -9.03 1.81 17.79
CA GLN A 67 -9.94 2.92 17.56
C GLN A 67 -9.67 3.59 16.19
N GLU A 68 -10.68 4.27 15.66
CA GLU A 68 -10.54 5.00 14.39
C GLU A 68 -9.59 6.20 14.49
N ASP A 69 -9.42 6.76 15.68
CA ASP A 69 -8.56 7.91 15.96
C ASP A 69 -7.29 7.47 16.69
N CYS A 70 -6.17 8.09 16.34
CA CYS A 70 -4.91 7.96 17.10
C CYS A 70 -4.21 9.31 17.28
N SER A 71 -3.33 9.39 18.28
CA SER A 71 -2.47 10.56 18.46
C SER A 71 -1.42 10.63 17.35
N ARG A 72 -0.92 11.85 17.08
CA ARG A 72 0.18 12.05 16.13
C ARG A 72 1.43 11.28 16.55
N GLU A 73 1.73 11.25 17.84
CA GLU A 73 2.87 10.51 18.39
C GLU A 73 2.75 9.00 18.13
N GLU A 74 1.58 8.42 18.43
CA GLU A 74 1.34 7.00 18.20
C GLU A 74 1.47 6.65 16.71
N TYR A 75 0.90 7.46 15.82
CA TYR A 75 1.06 7.30 14.38
C TYR A 75 2.53 7.31 13.94
N GLN A 76 3.33 8.26 14.44
CA GLN A 76 4.74 8.35 14.07
C GLN A 76 5.55 7.14 14.59
N GLN A 77 5.43 6.84 15.88
CA GLN A 77 6.25 5.83 16.53
C GLN A 77 5.82 4.39 16.20
N LYS A 78 4.51 4.14 16.09
CA LYS A 78 3.96 2.78 16.00
C LYS A 78 3.52 2.38 14.60
N LEU A 79 3.34 3.32 13.67
CA LEU A 79 3.07 3.01 12.26
C LEU A 79 4.22 3.43 11.35
N ILE A 80 4.57 4.73 11.34
CA ILE A 80 5.51 5.28 10.36
C ILE A 80 6.94 4.76 10.56
N GLU A 81 7.44 4.76 11.80
CA GLU A 81 8.77 4.24 12.09
C GLU A 81 8.94 2.75 11.70
N PRO A 82 8.04 1.82 12.09
CA PRO A 82 8.09 0.44 11.64
C PRO A 82 8.08 0.28 10.12
N VAL A 83 7.22 1.04 9.42
CA VAL A 83 7.16 1.01 7.95
C VAL A 83 8.48 1.48 7.34
N ARG A 84 9.05 2.59 7.82
CA ARG A 84 10.36 3.10 7.37
C ARG A 84 11.46 2.07 7.62
N LYS A 85 11.51 1.47 8.81
CA LYS A 85 12.50 0.43 9.18
C LYS A 85 12.36 -0.80 8.29
N TYR A 86 11.13 -1.24 7.99
CA TYR A 86 10.86 -2.34 7.08
C TYR A 86 11.38 -2.03 5.66
N LEU A 87 11.01 -0.88 5.10
CA LEU A 87 11.40 -0.49 3.74
C LEU A 87 12.92 -0.29 3.61
N ALA A 88 13.59 0.27 4.62
CA ALA A 88 15.03 0.48 4.61
C ALA A 88 15.85 -0.82 4.66
N ARG A 89 15.32 -1.88 5.29
CA ARG A 89 16.00 -3.18 5.42
C ARG A 89 15.75 -4.11 4.23
N ARG A 90 14.67 -3.87 3.49
CA ARG A 90 14.25 -4.75 2.38
C ARG A 90 15.22 -4.64 1.21
N LYS A 91 15.50 -5.79 0.60
CA LYS A 91 16.24 -5.92 -0.65
C LYS A 91 15.33 -6.59 -1.68
N GLY A 92 15.55 -6.33 -2.97
CA GLY A 92 14.76 -6.90 -4.06
C GLY A 92 13.77 -5.90 -4.68
N THR A 93 12.65 -6.42 -5.20
CA THR A 93 11.61 -5.62 -5.88
C THR A 93 11.15 -4.46 -4.99
N PRO A 94 11.04 -3.21 -5.47
CA PRO A 94 10.56 -2.11 -4.65
C PRO A 94 9.09 -2.30 -4.25
N ILE A 95 8.72 -1.92 -3.02
CA ILE A 95 7.31 -1.79 -2.64
C ILE A 95 6.74 -0.55 -3.33
N ARG A 96 5.60 -0.71 -4.00
CA ARG A 96 4.87 0.36 -4.70
C ARG A 96 3.50 0.63 -4.12
N CYS A 97 3.00 -0.28 -3.26
CA CYS A 97 1.71 -0.13 -2.61
C CYS A 97 1.80 -0.50 -1.13
N LEU A 98 1.31 0.39 -0.28
CA LEU A 98 1.05 0.12 1.13
C LEU A 98 -0.44 -0.18 1.29
N LEU A 99 -0.77 -1.39 1.71
CA LEU A 99 -2.14 -1.83 1.89
C LEU A 99 -2.46 -1.94 3.38
N LEU A 100 -3.19 -0.95 3.89
CA LEU A 100 -3.64 -0.92 5.29
C LEU A 100 -4.86 -1.84 5.47
N PHE A 101 -4.84 -2.69 6.49
CA PHE A 101 -5.96 -3.56 6.83
C PHE A 101 -6.82 -2.97 7.95
N TYR A 102 -8.02 -3.55 8.10
CA TYR A 102 -8.94 -3.24 9.20
C TYR A 102 -8.22 -3.24 10.55
N GLY A 103 -8.59 -2.32 11.44
CA GLY A 103 -7.94 -2.15 12.74
C GLY A 103 -6.75 -1.19 12.71
N ILE A 104 -6.38 -0.62 11.57
CA ILE A 104 -5.49 0.54 11.50
C ILE A 104 -6.33 1.84 11.63
N PRO A 105 -5.93 2.82 12.46
CA PRO A 105 -6.66 4.07 12.61
C PRO A 105 -6.83 4.83 11.29
N LEU A 106 -7.99 5.46 11.10
CA LEU A 106 -8.36 6.24 9.92
C LEU A 106 -8.00 7.73 10.06
N ARG A 107 -8.01 8.22 11.30
CA ARG A 107 -7.77 9.62 11.64
C ARG A 107 -6.58 9.75 12.58
N VAL A 108 -5.75 10.75 12.30
CA VAL A 108 -4.59 11.07 13.12
C VAL A 108 -4.75 12.51 13.60
N ALA A 109 -4.72 12.71 14.91
CA ALA A 109 -4.86 14.01 15.55
C ALA A 109 -3.97 15.07 14.89
N ALA A 110 -4.47 16.30 14.77
CA ALA A 110 -3.75 17.44 14.19
C ALA A 110 -2.36 17.62 14.84
N PRO A 111 -1.36 18.15 14.11
CA PRO A 111 -0.10 18.47 14.73
C PRO A 111 -0.31 19.62 15.73
N GLU A 112 0.53 19.70 16.77
CA GLU A 112 0.58 20.92 17.57
C GLU A 112 1.13 22.05 16.71
N LEU A 113 0.38 23.15 16.64
CA LEU A 113 0.76 24.32 15.87
C LEU A 113 1.50 25.31 16.78
N SER A 114 2.56 25.91 16.26
CA SER A 114 3.20 27.05 16.90
C SER A 114 2.26 28.27 16.90
N PRO A 115 2.48 29.27 17.79
CA PRO A 115 1.68 30.49 17.77
C PRO A 115 1.64 31.19 16.41
N GLN A 116 2.75 31.13 15.65
CA GLN A 116 2.83 31.69 14.29
C GLN A 116 1.94 30.92 13.30
N GLN A 117 1.94 29.58 13.39
CA GLN A 117 1.09 28.73 12.55
C GLN A 117 -0.39 28.90 12.90
N TRP A 118 -0.73 29.16 14.16
CA TRP A 118 -2.09 29.50 14.55
C TRP A 118 -2.55 30.81 13.91
N GLN A 119 -1.68 31.82 13.89
CA GLN A 119 -1.97 33.09 13.24
C GLN A 119 -2.19 32.90 11.73
N GLU A 120 -1.31 32.15 11.07
CA GLU A 120 -1.43 31.84 9.64
C GLU A 120 -2.71 31.06 9.32
N LEU A 121 -3.07 30.07 10.14
CA LEU A 121 -4.31 29.31 9.99
C LEU A 121 -5.55 30.22 10.14
N GLU A 122 -5.51 31.20 11.03
CA GLU A 122 -6.59 32.15 11.21
C GLU A 122 -6.70 33.10 10.02
N ASP A 123 -5.57 33.63 9.51
CA ASP A 123 -5.52 34.50 8.34
C ASP A 123 -6.05 33.80 7.07
N LEU A 124 -5.80 32.49 6.92
CA LEU A 124 -6.32 31.68 5.81
C LEU A 124 -7.85 31.52 5.82
N LYS A 125 -8.51 31.57 6.99
CA LYS A 125 -9.99 31.45 7.06
C LYS A 125 -10.70 32.66 6.44
N TYR A 126 -10.05 33.81 6.38
CA TYR A 126 -10.62 35.07 5.91
C TYR A 126 -10.09 35.50 4.53
N THR A 127 -9.15 34.75 3.97
CA THR A 127 -8.69 34.94 2.59
C THR A 127 -9.71 34.27 1.64
N LYS A 128 -10.65 35.06 1.12
CA LYS A 128 -11.58 34.64 0.05
C LYS A 128 -10.99 34.86 -1.34
#